data_AF-A0A9D7ZED8-F1
#
_entry.id   AF-A0A9D7ZED8-F1
#
_cell.length_a   1.000
_cell.length_b   1.000
_cell.length_c   1.000
_cell.angle_alpha   90.00
_cell.angle_beta   90.00
_cell.angle_gamma   90.00
#
_symmetry.space_group_name_H-M   'P 1'
#
loop_
_entity.id
_entity.type
_entity.pdbx_description
1 polymer ?
#
loop_
_entity_poly.entity_id
_entity_poly.type
_entity_poly.pdbx_seq_one_letter_code
_entity_poly.pdbx_strand_id
1 'polypeptide(L)'
;MSKREQNIRNAIRLIRSANVGPITYHQLIALYGSAGKALEALPELAARGGGKRKIRISSESDADKELKEVKKAGAELLIAGDTNYPLHLTHIPDAPPVLTYLGNIQLLEKTCVAIVGARNASAAGLKTARKLSGGLAERDYCIVSGMARGIDTIAHQAAIEHGTIAILAGGVDNIYPKENTELYYRLCEEGLILAENPVGTKPLDRHFPRRNRIIS
;
A
#
# COMPACT_ATOMS: atom_id res chain seq x y z
N MET A 1 6.37 -12.09 22.08
CA MET A 1 6.12 -11.37 20.82
C MET A 1 7.31 -11.61 19.90
N SER A 2 7.08 -11.96 18.63
CA SER A 2 8.19 -12.23 17.71
C SER A 2 8.96 -10.93 17.40
N LYS A 3 10.23 -11.06 16.99
CA LYS A 3 11.04 -9.91 16.53
C LYS A 3 10.35 -9.16 15.38
N ARG A 4 9.66 -9.88 14.49
CA ARG A 4 8.89 -9.32 13.39
C ARG A 4 7.71 -8.47 13.88
N GLU A 5 6.91 -9.00 14.80
CA GLU A 5 5.76 -8.27 15.37
C GLU A 5 6.20 -6.96 16.06
N GLN A 6 7.33 -6.97 16.80
CA GLN A 6 7.89 -5.76 17.38
C GLN A 6 8.31 -4.74 16.32
N ASN A 7 8.96 -5.19 15.24
CA ASN A 7 9.37 -4.33 14.13
C ASN A 7 8.17 -3.67 13.45
N ILE A 8 7.12 -4.45 13.19
CA ILE A 8 5.87 -3.93 12.60
C ILE A 8 5.21 -2.92 13.54
N ARG A 9 5.08 -3.25 14.83
CA ARG A 9 4.53 -2.32 15.81
C ARG A 9 5.30 -1.01 15.82
N ASN A 10 6.63 -1.06 15.85
CA ASN A 10 7.48 0.14 15.83
C ASN A 10 7.34 0.92 14.52
N ALA A 11 7.25 0.23 13.38
CA ALA A 11 7.02 0.86 12.09
C ALA A 11 5.69 1.62 12.06
N ILE A 12 4.59 0.99 12.49
CA ILE A 12 3.27 1.63 12.64
C ILE A 12 3.40 2.87 13.54
N ARG A 13 3.93 2.71 14.76
CA ARG A 13 4.04 3.83 15.69
C ARG A 13 4.79 5.01 15.09
N LEU A 14 5.90 4.75 14.40
CA LEU A 14 6.71 5.80 13.80
C LEU A 14 5.93 6.53 12.70
N ILE A 15 5.36 5.82 11.72
CA ILE A 15 4.62 6.45 10.61
C ILE A 15 3.26 7.05 11.02
N ARG A 16 2.70 6.66 12.17
CA ARG A 16 1.45 7.24 12.73
C ARG A 16 1.70 8.38 13.71
N SER A 17 2.96 8.69 14.01
CA SER A 17 3.32 9.84 14.84
C SER A 17 3.14 11.16 14.08
N ALA A 18 2.77 12.22 14.79
CA ALA A 18 2.52 13.52 14.17
C ALA A 18 3.76 14.02 13.42
N ASN A 19 3.57 14.61 12.23
CA ASN A 19 4.63 15.14 11.37
C ASN A 19 5.64 14.09 10.83
N VAL A 20 5.37 12.80 10.98
CA VAL A 20 6.15 11.74 10.34
C VAL A 20 5.41 11.26 9.10
N GLY A 21 5.83 11.72 7.93
CA GLY A 21 5.42 11.17 6.63
C GLY A 21 6.42 10.10 6.13
N PRO A 22 6.16 9.46 4.97
CA PRO A 22 7.07 8.47 4.39
C PRO A 22 8.52 8.95 4.23
N ILE A 23 8.72 10.17 3.73
CA ILE A 23 10.06 10.76 3.57
C ILE A 23 10.77 10.87 4.92
N THR A 24 10.10 11.47 5.91
CA THR A 24 10.64 11.64 7.27
C THR A 24 10.90 10.28 7.93
N TYR A 25 10.03 9.30 7.72
CA TYR A 25 10.24 7.94 8.20
C TYR A 25 11.57 7.38 7.70
N HIS A 26 11.81 7.41 6.38
CA HIS A 26 13.05 6.86 5.80
C HIS A 26 14.30 7.62 6.24
N GLN A 27 14.21 8.94 6.38
CA GLN A 27 15.31 9.75 6.94
C GLN A 27 15.65 9.32 8.38
N LEU A 28 14.62 9.06 9.21
CA LEU A 28 14.81 8.58 10.57
C LEU A 28 15.37 7.15 10.61
N ILE A 29 14.94 6.26 9.70
CA ILE A 29 15.52 4.92 9.59
C ILE A 29 16.99 4.99 9.18
N ALA A 30 17.34 5.84 8.21
CA ALA A 30 18.72 6.02 7.77
C ALA A 30 19.61 6.57 8.91
N LEU A 31 19.09 7.47 9.74
CA LEU A 31 19.85 8.09 10.83
C LEU A 31 19.99 7.19 12.07
N TYR A 32 18.93 6.47 12.45
CA TYR A 32 18.89 5.70 13.71
C TYR A 32 18.96 4.18 13.52
N GLY A 33 18.89 3.69 12.28
CA GLY A 33 19.00 2.29 11.90
C GLY A 33 17.76 1.43 12.16
N SER A 34 16.77 1.92 12.92
CA SER A 34 15.51 1.19 13.16
C SER A 34 14.39 2.12 13.63
N ALA A 35 13.14 1.69 13.41
CA ALA A 35 11.97 2.45 13.87
C ALA A 35 11.91 2.58 15.40
N GLY A 36 12.38 1.57 16.14
CA GLY A 36 12.44 1.61 17.61
C GLY A 36 13.37 2.71 18.12
N LYS A 37 14.61 2.74 17.63
CA LYS A 37 15.60 3.78 17.98
C LYS A 37 15.15 5.18 17.54
N ALA A 38 14.49 5.28 16.38
CA ALA A 38 13.92 6.55 15.92
C ALA A 38 12.82 7.06 16.85
N LEU A 39 11.92 6.19 17.34
CA LEU A 39 10.87 6.55 18.30
C LEU A 39 11.44 7.09 19.62
N GLU A 40 12.56 6.52 20.10
CA GLU A 40 13.26 7.01 21.30
C GLU A 40 13.83 8.42 21.10
N ALA A 41 14.30 8.74 19.89
CA ALA A 41 14.90 10.04 19.56
C ALA A 41 13.88 11.14 19.19
N LEU A 42 12.66 10.78 18.78
CA LEU A 42 11.63 11.73 18.34
C LEU A 42 11.33 12.88 19.33
N PRO A 43 11.19 12.66 20.65
CA PRO A 43 10.93 13.74 21.60
C PRO A 43 12.01 14.82 21.58
N GLU A 44 13.28 14.42 21.50
CA GLU A 44 14.43 15.33 21.51
C GLU A 44 14.52 16.10 20.19
N LEU A 45 14.31 15.43 19.04
CA LEU A 45 14.27 16.08 17.73
C LEU A 45 13.20 17.16 17.64
N ALA A 46 12.01 16.88 18.16
CA ALA A 46 10.92 17.85 18.18
C ALA A 46 11.23 19.09 19.04
N ALA A 47 11.95 18.89 20.15
CA ALA A 47 12.39 19.98 21.02
C ALA A 47 13.45 20.87 20.35
N ARG A 48 14.39 20.28 19.60
CA ARG A 48 15.44 21.01 18.88
C ARG A 48 14.93 21.80 17.67
N GLY A 49 13.86 21.32 17.00
CA GLY A 49 13.28 21.95 15.81
C GLY A 49 12.45 23.22 16.07
N GLY A 50 12.51 23.83 17.26
CA GLY A 50 11.76 25.04 17.59
C GLY A 50 10.25 24.83 17.79
N GLY A 51 9.80 23.57 17.82
CA GLY A 51 8.40 23.22 18.07
C GLY A 51 8.01 23.50 19.53
N LYS A 52 7.19 24.54 19.76
CA LYS A 52 6.65 24.84 21.11
C LYS A 52 5.72 23.76 21.68
N ARG A 53 5.32 22.76 20.90
CA ARG A 53 4.37 21.70 21.29
C ARG A 53 5.04 20.33 21.24
N LYS A 54 4.81 19.51 22.28
CA LYS A 54 5.21 18.10 22.30
C LYS A 54 4.62 17.39 21.08
N ILE A 55 5.49 16.74 20.29
CA ILE A 55 5.06 15.87 19.18
C ILE A 55 4.19 14.74 19.71
N ARG A 56 3.04 14.49 19.08
CA ARG A 56 2.20 13.33 19.42
C ARG A 56 2.85 12.07 18.84
N ILE A 57 3.47 11.28 19.70
CA ILE A 57 4.00 9.96 19.34
C ILE A 57 2.87 8.93 19.48
N SER A 58 2.73 8.06 18.48
CA SER A 58 1.74 6.97 18.54
C SER A 58 2.12 5.97 19.64
N SER A 59 1.14 5.68 20.49
CA SER A 59 1.33 4.75 21.62
C SER A 59 1.39 3.30 21.13
N GLU A 60 1.91 2.39 21.96
CA GLU A 60 1.84 0.96 21.67
C GLU A 60 0.38 0.47 21.58
N SER A 61 -0.50 1.01 22.42
CA SER A 61 -1.94 0.71 22.38
C SER A 61 -2.57 1.09 21.04
N ASP A 62 -2.19 2.22 20.44
CA ASP A 62 -2.72 2.63 19.13
C ASP A 62 -2.25 1.68 18.01
N ALA A 63 -0.96 1.30 18.02
CA ALA A 63 -0.44 0.35 17.05
C ALA A 63 -1.03 -1.06 17.23
N ASP A 64 -1.25 -1.50 18.47
CA ASP A 64 -1.91 -2.77 18.77
C ASP A 64 -3.38 -2.78 18.33
N LYS A 65 -4.08 -1.64 18.38
CA LYS A 65 -5.42 -1.51 17.79
C LYS A 65 -5.35 -1.67 16.27
N GLU A 66 -4.45 -0.97 15.59
CA GLU A 66 -4.29 -1.09 14.13
C GLU A 66 -3.96 -2.53 13.72
N LEU A 67 -3.06 -3.20 14.43
CA LEU A 67 -2.74 -4.62 14.22
C LEU A 67 -3.96 -5.54 14.40
N LYS A 68 -4.82 -5.26 15.38
CA LYS A 68 -6.06 -6.03 15.58
C LYS A 68 -7.04 -5.81 14.44
N GLU A 69 -7.20 -4.59 13.95
CA GLU A 69 -8.10 -4.30 12.82
C GLU A 69 -7.61 -4.93 11.52
N VAL A 70 -6.29 -4.93 11.27
CA VAL A 70 -5.68 -5.68 10.16
C VAL A 70 -6.03 -7.17 10.23
N LYS A 71 -5.82 -7.81 11.40
CA LYS A 71 -6.15 -9.22 11.60
C LYS A 71 -7.65 -9.50 11.41
N LYS A 72 -8.54 -8.63 11.91
CA LYS A 72 -9.99 -8.76 11.71
C LYS A 72 -10.42 -8.65 10.26
N ALA A 73 -9.72 -7.84 9.47
CA ALA A 73 -9.95 -7.71 8.04
C ALA A 73 -9.40 -8.91 7.22
N GLY A 74 -8.79 -9.91 7.87
CA GLY A 74 -8.13 -11.03 7.20
C GLY A 74 -6.85 -10.62 6.46
N ALA A 75 -6.31 -9.44 6.78
CA ALA A 75 -5.18 -8.84 6.09
C ALA A 75 -3.88 -9.05 6.87
N GLU A 76 -2.78 -8.76 6.20
CA GLU A 76 -1.44 -8.78 6.77
C GLU A 76 -0.69 -7.46 6.48
N LEU A 77 0.41 -7.26 7.20
CA LEU A 77 1.28 -6.09 7.02
C LEU A 77 2.62 -6.48 6.42
N LEU A 78 3.10 -5.59 5.56
CA LEU A 78 4.42 -5.59 4.97
C LEU A 78 5.09 -4.26 5.30
N ILE A 79 6.30 -4.30 5.84
CA ILE A 79 7.05 -3.08 6.19
C ILE A 79 8.26 -2.90 5.30
N ALA A 80 8.66 -1.65 5.07
CA ALA A 80 9.88 -1.35 4.32
C ALA A 80 11.09 -2.04 4.99
N GLY A 81 11.83 -2.81 4.19
CA GLY A 81 12.95 -3.64 4.66
C GLY A 81 12.59 -5.11 4.98
N ASP A 82 11.31 -5.50 4.91
CA ASP A 82 10.94 -6.92 4.87
C ASP A 82 11.41 -7.55 3.54
N THR A 83 11.72 -8.85 3.56
CA THR A 83 12.19 -9.60 2.38
C THR A 83 11.23 -9.51 1.18
N ASN A 84 9.92 -9.49 1.46
CA ASN A 84 8.88 -9.45 0.42
C ASN A 84 8.48 -8.03 0.03
N TYR A 85 9.14 -6.99 0.59
CA TYR A 85 8.82 -5.60 0.24
C TYR A 85 9.23 -5.32 -1.21
N PRO A 86 8.35 -4.77 -2.07
CA PRO A 86 8.65 -4.60 -3.49
C PRO A 86 9.91 -3.75 -3.71
N LEU A 87 10.93 -4.32 -4.37
CA LEU A 87 12.20 -3.64 -4.58
C LEU A 87 12.03 -2.31 -5.33
N HIS A 88 11.15 -2.27 -6.33
CA HIS A 88 10.86 -1.05 -7.09
C HIS A 88 10.35 0.10 -6.19
N LEU A 89 9.55 -0.21 -5.17
CA LEU A 89 9.08 0.81 -4.23
C LEU A 89 10.21 1.36 -3.36
N THR A 90 11.31 0.63 -3.15
CA THR A 90 12.46 1.15 -2.38
C THR A 90 13.19 2.29 -3.08
N HIS A 91 12.99 2.45 -4.39
CA HIS A 91 13.64 3.49 -5.20
C HIS A 91 12.85 4.81 -5.25
N ILE A 92 11.61 4.85 -4.75
CA ILE A 92 10.86 6.11 -4.66
C ILE A 92 11.13 6.79 -3.30
N PRO A 93 11.31 8.13 -3.26
CA PRO A 93 11.72 8.84 -2.05
C PRO A 93 10.67 8.79 -0.93
N ASP A 94 9.41 8.60 -1.26
CA ASP A 94 8.28 8.51 -0.34
C ASP A 94 7.66 7.10 -0.30
N ALA A 95 8.51 6.07 -0.44
CA ALA A 95 8.13 4.67 -0.34
C ALA A 95 7.25 4.41 0.91
N PRO A 96 6.10 3.71 0.79
CA PRO A 96 5.18 3.51 1.90
C PRO A 96 5.85 2.66 3.00
N PRO A 97 6.08 3.18 4.22
CA PRO A 97 6.79 2.41 5.25
C PRO A 97 6.05 1.17 5.73
N VAL A 98 4.72 1.21 5.64
CA VAL A 98 3.81 0.15 6.03
C VAL A 98 2.77 0.02 4.92
N LEU A 99 2.63 -1.20 4.39
CA LEU A 99 1.58 -1.60 3.46
C LEU A 99 0.73 -2.67 4.13
N THR A 100 -0.58 -2.59 3.93
CA THR A 100 -1.52 -3.66 4.26
C THR A 100 -1.84 -4.44 2.98
N TYR A 101 -1.91 -5.76 3.07
CA TYR A 101 -2.21 -6.61 1.92
C TYR A 101 -3.25 -7.69 2.19
N LEU A 102 -3.94 -8.09 1.12
CA LEU A 102 -4.88 -9.22 1.05
C LEU A 102 -4.59 -10.03 -0.22
N GLY A 103 -4.61 -11.36 -0.12
CA GLY A 103 -4.38 -12.26 -1.27
C GLY A 103 -2.93 -12.73 -1.38
N ASN A 104 -2.50 -13.02 -2.61
CA ASN A 104 -1.28 -13.75 -2.91
C ASN A 104 -0.04 -12.83 -2.97
N ILE A 105 0.74 -12.77 -1.87
CA ILE A 105 1.93 -11.90 -1.78
C ILE A 105 3.03 -12.27 -2.78
N GLN A 106 3.06 -13.51 -3.27
CA GLN A 106 4.06 -14.02 -4.21
C GLN A 106 3.96 -13.33 -5.57
N LEU A 107 2.84 -12.67 -5.88
CA LEU A 107 2.73 -11.81 -7.07
C LEU A 107 3.75 -10.65 -7.08
N LEU A 108 4.27 -10.24 -5.92
CA LEU A 108 5.31 -9.23 -5.80
C LEU A 108 6.68 -9.68 -6.37
N GLU A 109 6.88 -10.98 -6.56
CA GLU A 109 8.11 -11.55 -7.15
C GLU A 109 8.10 -11.49 -8.68
N LYS A 110 6.91 -11.31 -9.29
CA LYS A 110 6.75 -11.25 -10.74
C LYS A 110 7.20 -9.92 -11.31
N THR A 111 7.61 -9.94 -12.58
CA THR A 111 7.84 -8.69 -13.32
C THR A 111 6.50 -7.99 -13.54
N CYS A 112 6.38 -6.79 -12.99
CA CYS A 112 5.13 -6.04 -12.97
C CYS A 112 5.04 -5.02 -14.13
N VAL A 113 3.84 -4.83 -14.66
CA VAL A 113 3.53 -3.77 -15.63
C VAL A 113 2.31 -2.98 -15.14
N ALA A 114 2.51 -1.68 -14.94
CA ALA A 114 1.43 -0.76 -14.61
C ALA A 114 0.55 -0.48 -15.84
N ILE A 115 -0.76 -0.75 -15.73
CA ILE A 115 -1.75 -0.37 -16.73
C ILE A 115 -2.70 0.64 -16.09
N VAL A 116 -2.65 1.88 -16.55
CA VAL A 116 -3.47 2.99 -16.03
C VAL A 116 -4.17 3.71 -17.18
N GLY A 117 -5.31 4.34 -16.90
CA GLY A 117 -5.97 5.16 -17.91
C GLY A 117 -7.25 5.83 -17.46
N ALA A 118 -8.05 6.26 -18.44
CA ALA A 118 -9.25 7.05 -18.19
C ALA A 118 -10.32 6.26 -17.42
N ARG A 119 -10.96 6.94 -16.46
CA ARG A 119 -12.11 6.42 -15.71
C ARG A 119 -13.38 6.29 -16.57
N ASN A 120 -13.48 7.14 -17.60
CA ASN A 120 -14.50 7.09 -18.64
C ASN A 120 -13.80 6.92 -19.99
N ALA A 121 -13.49 5.68 -20.35
CA ALA A 121 -12.75 5.35 -21.57
C ALA A 121 -13.69 4.91 -22.70
N SER A 122 -13.27 5.18 -23.94
CA SER A 122 -14.00 4.73 -25.12
C SER A 122 -13.98 3.20 -25.26
N ALA A 123 -14.94 2.63 -26.00
CA ALA A 123 -14.97 1.20 -26.27
C ALA A 123 -13.65 0.70 -26.92
N ALA A 124 -13.04 1.50 -27.79
CA ALA A 124 -11.74 1.20 -28.38
C ALA A 124 -10.61 1.19 -27.34
N GLY A 125 -10.63 2.15 -26.39
CA GLY A 125 -9.68 2.19 -25.28
C GLY A 125 -9.80 0.96 -24.37
N LEU A 126 -11.03 0.59 -24.00
CA LEU A 126 -11.30 -0.62 -23.20
C LEU A 126 -10.84 -1.89 -23.93
N LYS A 127 -11.12 -2.01 -25.23
CA LYS A 127 -10.67 -3.15 -26.06
C LYS A 127 -9.14 -3.25 -26.09
N THR A 128 -8.45 -2.12 -26.21
CA THR A 128 -6.98 -2.05 -26.22
C THR A 128 -6.40 -2.46 -24.87
N ALA A 129 -6.92 -1.90 -23.77
CA ALA A 129 -6.49 -2.25 -22.42
C ALA A 129 -6.69 -3.75 -22.12
N ARG A 130 -7.83 -4.33 -22.55
CA ARG A 130 -8.10 -5.76 -22.41
C ARG A 130 -7.05 -6.60 -23.16
N LYS A 131 -6.82 -6.30 -24.44
CA LYS A 131 -5.86 -7.03 -25.27
C LYS A 131 -4.45 -6.94 -24.72
N LEU A 132 -4.02 -5.76 -24.31
CA LEU A 132 -2.68 -5.54 -23.77
C LEU A 132 -2.49 -6.27 -22.44
N SER A 133 -3.43 -6.09 -21.50
CA SER A 133 -3.33 -6.65 -20.15
C SER A 133 -3.40 -8.18 -20.19
N GLY A 134 -4.35 -8.75 -20.94
CA GLY A 134 -4.43 -10.20 -21.12
C GLY A 134 -3.20 -10.78 -21.82
N GLY A 135 -2.75 -10.15 -22.91
CA GLY A 135 -1.56 -10.63 -23.63
C GLY A 135 -0.26 -10.56 -22.80
N LEU A 136 -0.12 -9.56 -21.93
CA LEU A 136 0.99 -9.48 -20.97
C LEU A 136 0.88 -10.54 -19.88
N ALA A 137 -0.33 -10.74 -19.33
CA ALA A 137 -0.60 -11.73 -18.29
C ALA A 137 -0.33 -13.17 -18.77
N GLU A 138 -0.73 -13.50 -20.01
CA GLU A 138 -0.41 -14.78 -20.68
C GLU A 138 1.10 -15.03 -20.83
N ARG A 139 1.91 -13.97 -20.78
CA ARG A 139 3.38 -14.01 -20.87
C ARG A 139 4.05 -13.86 -19.50
N ASP A 140 3.31 -14.12 -18.44
CA ASP A 140 3.76 -14.12 -17.05
C ASP A 140 4.13 -12.75 -16.46
N TYR A 141 3.72 -11.65 -17.12
CA TYR A 141 3.78 -10.33 -16.49
C TYR A 141 2.63 -10.15 -15.51
N CYS A 142 2.91 -9.59 -14.33
CA CYS A 142 1.87 -9.24 -13.38
C CYS A 142 1.33 -7.84 -13.69
N ILE A 143 0.03 -7.73 -13.93
CA ILE A 143 -0.59 -6.41 -14.15
C ILE A 143 -0.80 -5.72 -12.81
N VAL A 144 -0.36 -4.48 -12.70
CA VAL A 144 -0.60 -3.61 -11.54
C VAL A 144 -1.52 -2.47 -11.96
N SER A 145 -2.57 -2.22 -11.19
CA SER A 145 -3.47 -1.09 -11.47
C SER A 145 -4.20 -0.63 -10.20
N GLY A 146 -5.07 0.36 -10.35
CA GLY A 146 -5.69 1.06 -9.25
C GLY A 146 -7.12 0.65 -8.92
N MET A 147 -7.67 -0.38 -9.57
CA MET A 147 -9.06 -0.78 -9.43
C MET A 147 -10.08 0.38 -9.64
N ALA A 148 -9.70 1.46 -10.32
CA ALA A 148 -10.65 2.52 -10.67
C ALA A 148 -11.62 2.04 -11.77
N ARG A 149 -12.67 2.82 -12.04
CA ARG A 149 -13.54 2.57 -13.22
C ARG A 149 -12.72 2.63 -14.51
N GLY A 150 -13.25 2.04 -15.58
CA GLY A 150 -12.69 2.17 -16.92
C GLY A 150 -11.47 1.28 -17.13
N ILE A 151 -10.34 1.87 -17.51
CA ILE A 151 -9.14 1.14 -17.92
C ILE A 151 -8.62 0.20 -16.82
N ASP A 152 -8.53 0.68 -15.57
CA ASP A 152 -8.06 -0.12 -14.44
C ASP A 152 -8.92 -1.38 -14.22
N THR A 153 -10.25 -1.26 -14.19
CA THR A 153 -11.18 -2.40 -14.09
C THR A 153 -10.90 -3.43 -15.18
N ILE A 154 -10.79 -2.98 -16.45
CA ILE A 154 -10.59 -3.89 -17.58
C ILE A 154 -9.23 -4.55 -17.55
N ALA A 155 -8.19 -3.84 -17.12
CA ALA A 155 -6.85 -4.38 -17.00
C ALA A 155 -6.82 -5.55 -16.01
N HIS A 156 -7.41 -5.38 -14.82
CA HIS A 156 -7.52 -6.46 -13.85
C HIS A 156 -8.38 -7.62 -14.37
N GLN A 157 -9.57 -7.36 -14.90
CA GLN A 157 -10.46 -8.40 -15.42
C GLN A 157 -9.79 -9.26 -16.52
N ALA A 158 -8.91 -8.67 -17.32
CA ALA A 158 -8.21 -9.39 -18.38
C ALA A 158 -7.01 -10.21 -17.88
N ALA A 159 -6.50 -9.92 -16.69
CA ALA A 159 -5.29 -10.53 -16.13
C ALA A 159 -5.54 -11.41 -14.90
N ILE A 160 -6.75 -11.38 -14.34
CA ILE A 160 -7.08 -11.97 -13.03
C ILE A 160 -6.74 -13.46 -12.93
N GLU A 161 -6.99 -14.25 -13.98
CA GLU A 161 -6.70 -15.69 -14.02
C GLU A 161 -5.19 -16.02 -13.90
N HIS A 162 -4.33 -15.02 -14.13
CA HIS A 162 -2.87 -15.13 -14.03
C HIS A 162 -2.30 -14.40 -12.80
N GLY A 163 -3.17 -13.81 -11.98
CA GLY A 163 -2.83 -12.95 -10.86
C GLY A 163 -2.51 -11.50 -11.27
N THR A 164 -3.13 -10.55 -10.58
CA THR A 164 -2.94 -9.11 -10.77
C THR A 164 -2.95 -8.39 -9.42
N ILE A 165 -2.26 -7.24 -9.35
CA ILE A 165 -2.09 -6.48 -8.12
C ILE A 165 -2.91 -5.18 -8.18
N ALA A 166 -3.86 -5.02 -7.28
CA ALA A 166 -4.65 -3.81 -7.11
C ALA A 166 -4.10 -2.94 -5.98
N ILE A 167 -3.81 -1.67 -6.25
CA ILE A 167 -3.41 -0.71 -5.22
C ILE A 167 -4.60 0.19 -4.85
N LEU A 168 -5.08 0.14 -3.61
CA LEU A 168 -6.24 0.91 -3.17
C LEU A 168 -5.88 2.28 -2.58
N ALA A 169 -6.77 3.24 -2.78
CA ALA A 169 -6.66 4.59 -2.20
C ALA A 169 -7.25 4.69 -0.79
N GLY A 170 -8.12 3.76 -0.38
CA GLY A 170 -8.61 3.63 0.99
C GLY A 170 -7.75 2.64 1.80
N GLY A 171 -8.29 2.16 2.92
CA GLY A 171 -7.83 0.92 3.54
C GLY A 171 -8.18 -0.28 2.66
N VAL A 172 -7.53 -1.43 2.91
CA VAL A 172 -7.79 -2.65 2.12
C VAL A 172 -9.26 -3.09 2.18
N ASP A 173 -9.95 -2.83 3.29
CA ASP A 173 -11.36 -3.13 3.55
C ASP A 173 -12.35 -2.16 2.89
N ASN A 174 -11.88 -1.12 2.21
CA ASN A 174 -12.72 -0.11 1.59
C ASN A 174 -12.83 -0.29 0.07
N ILE A 175 -13.90 -0.96 -0.36
CA ILE A 175 -14.19 -1.17 -1.78
C ILE A 175 -14.64 0.14 -2.42
N TYR A 176 -13.80 0.69 -3.29
CA TYR A 176 -14.13 1.83 -4.13
C TYR A 176 -13.48 1.69 -5.51
N PRO A 177 -14.26 1.86 -6.61
CA PRO A 177 -15.68 2.17 -6.66
C PRO A 177 -16.56 0.95 -6.30
N LYS A 178 -17.80 1.15 -5.83
CA LYS A 178 -18.68 0.05 -5.37
C LYS A 178 -19.04 -0.92 -6.48
N GLU A 179 -19.08 -0.45 -7.72
CA GLU A 179 -19.38 -1.24 -8.91
C GLU A 179 -18.31 -2.31 -9.18
N ASN A 180 -17.09 -2.17 -8.63
CA ASN A 180 -16.02 -3.15 -8.72
C ASN A 180 -16.02 -4.16 -7.56
N THR A 181 -17.13 -4.30 -6.81
CA THR A 181 -17.19 -5.21 -5.65
C THR A 181 -16.89 -6.66 -6.00
N GLU A 182 -17.45 -7.18 -7.11
CA GLU A 182 -17.17 -8.55 -7.56
C GLU A 182 -15.69 -8.73 -7.92
N LEU A 183 -15.12 -7.77 -8.65
CA LEU A 183 -13.69 -7.77 -8.99
C LEU A 183 -12.81 -7.74 -7.74
N TYR A 184 -13.19 -6.96 -6.72
CA TYR A 184 -12.45 -6.90 -5.46
C TYR A 184 -12.38 -8.27 -4.78
N TYR A 185 -13.49 -9.02 -4.71
CA TYR A 185 -13.45 -10.34 -4.08
C TYR A 185 -12.61 -11.33 -4.88
N ARG A 186 -12.68 -11.28 -6.22
CA ARG A 186 -11.75 -12.04 -7.07
C ARG A 186 -10.29 -11.68 -6.84
N LEU A 187 -9.98 -10.41 -6.66
CA LEU A 187 -8.61 -9.95 -6.33
C LEU A 187 -8.13 -10.48 -4.98
N CYS A 188 -9.02 -10.63 -3.99
CA CYS A 188 -8.66 -11.25 -2.71
C CYS A 188 -8.31 -12.74 -2.84
N GLU A 189 -8.96 -13.45 -3.77
CA GLU A 189 -8.82 -14.89 -3.96
C GLU A 189 -7.69 -15.26 -4.94
N GLU A 190 -7.62 -14.55 -6.07
CA GLU A 190 -6.77 -14.88 -7.22
C GLU A 190 -5.64 -13.85 -7.42
N GLY A 191 -5.77 -12.67 -6.82
CA GLY A 191 -4.85 -11.55 -6.98
C GLY A 191 -4.15 -11.14 -5.69
N LEU A 192 -3.72 -9.89 -5.67
CA LEU A 192 -3.18 -9.23 -4.49
C LEU A 192 -3.74 -7.82 -4.40
N ILE A 193 -4.17 -7.42 -3.21
CA ILE A 193 -4.59 -6.06 -2.91
C ILE A 193 -3.57 -5.44 -1.97
N LEU A 194 -3.14 -4.22 -2.26
CA LEU A 194 -2.25 -3.43 -1.40
C LEU A 194 -2.88 -2.08 -1.05
N ALA A 195 -2.67 -1.62 0.18
CA ALA A 195 -3.01 -0.26 0.58
C ALA A 195 -1.98 0.32 1.56
N GLU A 196 -1.64 1.60 1.40
CA GLU A 196 -0.81 2.34 2.36
C GLU A 196 -1.64 2.87 3.56
N ASN A 197 -2.92 3.15 3.33
CA ASN A 197 -3.78 3.69 4.36
C ASN A 197 -4.23 2.59 5.34
N PRO A 198 -4.41 2.92 6.64
CA PRO A 198 -4.92 1.97 7.63
C PRO A 198 -6.27 1.37 7.23
N VAL A 199 -6.54 0.16 7.72
CA VAL A 199 -7.88 -0.45 7.70
C VAL A 199 -8.93 0.52 8.26
N GLY A 200 -10.10 0.57 7.63
CA GLY A 200 -11.19 1.49 7.94
C GLY A 200 -11.07 2.85 7.26
N THR A 201 -9.94 3.15 6.58
CA THR A 201 -9.76 4.45 5.91
C THR A 201 -10.65 4.55 4.67
N LYS A 202 -11.60 5.49 4.69
CA LYS A 202 -12.37 5.83 3.50
C LYS A 202 -11.48 6.57 2.47
N PRO A 203 -11.60 6.27 1.17
CA PRO A 203 -10.87 6.99 0.13
C PRO A 203 -11.34 8.45 0.09
N LEU A 204 -10.39 9.37 0.07
CA LEU A 204 -10.58 10.80 -0.15
C LEU A 204 -9.83 11.20 -1.41
N ASP A 205 -10.20 12.32 -2.03
CA ASP A 205 -9.58 12.77 -3.29
C ASP A 205 -8.04 12.87 -3.19
N ARG A 206 -7.54 13.36 -2.07
CA ARG A 206 -6.09 13.45 -1.78
C ARG A 206 -5.38 12.09 -1.71
N HIS A 207 -6.10 10.98 -1.51
CA HIS A 207 -5.50 9.66 -1.44
C HIS A 207 -5.19 9.09 -2.83
N PHE A 208 -5.90 9.49 -3.88
CA PHE A 208 -5.68 8.92 -5.22
C PHE A 208 -4.31 9.30 -5.81
N PRO A 209 -3.86 10.58 -5.79
CA PRO A 209 -2.51 10.92 -6.25
C PRO A 209 -1.43 10.23 -5.41
N ARG A 210 -1.59 10.17 -4.08
CA ARG A 210 -0.67 9.48 -3.18
C ARG A 210 -0.61 7.97 -3.43
N ARG A 211 -1.71 7.36 -3.86
CA ARG A 211 -1.75 5.96 -4.24
C ARG A 211 -1.00 5.72 -5.55
N ASN A 212 -1.13 6.61 -6.54
CA ASN A 212 -0.60 6.40 -7.89
C ASN A 212 0.93 6.19 -7.94
N ARG A 213 1.70 6.82 -7.04
CA ARG A 213 3.15 6.58 -6.90
C ARG A 213 3.52 5.14 -6.48
N ILE A 214 2.57 4.36 -5.99
CA ILE A 214 2.78 2.94 -5.64
C ILE A 214 2.47 2.03 -6.85
N ILE A 215 1.66 2.51 -7.81
CA ILE A 215 1.34 1.76 -9.04
C ILE A 215 2.50 1.82 -10.03
N SER A 216 3.15 2.99 -10.14
CA SER A 216 4.15 3.32 -11.16
C SER A 216 5.48 2.61 -11.01
#